data_AF-A0A974TKK4-F1
#
_entry.id   AF-A0A974TKK4-F1
#
_cell.length_a   1.000
_cell.length_b   1.000
_cell.length_c   1.000
_cell.angle_alpha   90.00
_cell.angle_beta   90.00
_cell.angle_gamma   90.00
#
_symmetry.space_group_name_H-M   'P 1'
#
loop_
_entity.id
_entity.type
_entity.pdbx_description
1 polymer ?
#
loop_
_entity_poly.entity_id
_entity_poly.type
_entity_poly.pdbx_seq_one_letter_code
_entity_poly.pdbx_strand_id
1 'polypeptide(L)'
;MTELTPALISALKLAKDGDLHPQPTNKWTHENATVTYAKNDRWKERPQKIKSVTPKSIVELSNSGLIERRNLDTDAAKDVYGITMAGKMWLLKNK
;
A
#
# COMPACT_ATOMS: atom_id res chain seq x y z
N MET A 1 9.14 -17.09 10.83
CA MET A 1 8.06 -16.38 10.12
C MET A 1 8.08 -14.96 10.66
N THR A 2 8.34 -13.95 9.84
CA THR A 2 8.40 -12.55 10.32
C THR A 2 7.01 -12.10 10.71
N GLU A 3 6.82 -11.76 11.99
CA GLU A 3 5.57 -11.17 12.48
C GLU A 3 5.50 -9.72 12.01
N LEU A 4 4.49 -9.42 11.19
CA LEU A 4 4.23 -8.06 10.73
C LEU A 4 3.37 -7.34 11.75
N THR A 5 3.70 -6.08 12.03
CA THR A 5 2.84 -5.20 12.83
C THR A 5 1.51 -4.96 12.11
N PRO A 6 0.43 -4.58 12.82
CA PRO A 6 -0.86 -4.26 12.18
C PRO A 6 -0.74 -3.20 11.08
N ALA A 7 0.15 -2.22 11.25
CA ALA A 7 0.45 -1.21 10.24
C ALA A 7 1.03 -1.85 8.96
N LEU A 8 2.02 -2.73 9.07
CA LEU A 8 2.61 -3.45 7.94
C LEU A 8 1.61 -4.39 7.26
N ILE A 9 0.74 -5.04 8.03
CA ILE A 9 -0.33 -5.88 7.47
C ILE A 9 -1.30 -5.02 6.64
N SER A 10 -1.73 -3.86 7.17
CA SER A 10 -2.61 -2.95 6.43
C SER A 10 -1.94 -2.42 5.15
N ALA A 11 -0.64 -2.16 5.20
CA ALA A 11 0.12 -1.72 4.05
C ALA A 11 0.25 -2.80 2.98
N LEU A 12 0.51 -4.04 3.39
CA LEU A 12 0.58 -5.18 2.48
C LEU A 12 -0.79 -5.49 1.86
N LYS A 13 -1.88 -5.34 2.63
CA LYS A 13 -3.25 -5.42 2.11
C LYS A 13 -3.53 -4.33 1.09
N LEU A 14 -3.06 -3.10 1.30
CA LEU A 14 -3.20 -2.03 0.30
C LEU A 14 -2.41 -2.37 -0.97
N ALA A 15 -1.16 -2.83 -0.86
CA ALA A 15 -0.34 -3.25 -2.00
C ALA A 15 -0.92 -4.43 -2.78
N LYS A 16 -1.77 -5.26 -2.14
CA LYS A 16 -2.51 -6.34 -2.81
C LYS A 16 -3.56 -5.79 -3.77
N ASP A 17 -4.19 -4.67 -3.41
CA ASP A 17 -5.29 -4.07 -4.18
C ASP A 17 -4.77 -3.24 -5.37
N GLY A 18 -3.47 -2.95 -5.42
CA GLY A 18 -2.80 -2.30 -6.53
C GLY A 18 -1.41 -1.79 -6.13
N ASP A 19 -0.64 -1.35 -7.12
CA ASP A 19 0.69 -0.80 -6.88
C ASP A 19 0.60 0.54 -6.12
N LEU A 20 1.64 0.83 -5.35
CA LEU A 20 1.76 1.97 -4.46
C LEU A 20 2.67 3.02 -5.08
N HIS A 21 2.15 4.23 -5.19
CA HIS A 21 2.81 5.40 -5.74
C HIS A 21 3.09 6.42 -4.63
N PRO A 22 4.22 7.12 -4.69
CA PRO A 22 4.54 8.18 -3.75
C PRO A 22 3.60 9.38 -3.97
N GLN A 23 3.24 10.03 -2.88
CA GLN A 23 2.35 11.20 -2.84
C GLN A 23 3.10 12.41 -2.25
N PRO A 24 2.69 13.65 -2.59
CA PRO A 24 3.35 14.87 -2.11
C PRO A 24 3.46 14.99 -0.58
N THR A 25 2.58 14.32 0.17
CA THR A 25 2.50 14.38 1.64
C THR A 25 3.36 13.32 2.35
N ASN A 26 4.43 12.84 1.71
CA ASN A 26 5.30 11.79 2.22
C ASN A 26 4.53 10.52 2.61
N LYS A 27 3.59 10.13 1.74
CA LYS A 27 2.71 8.98 1.88
C LYS A 27 2.67 8.20 0.59
N TRP A 28 2.20 6.98 0.67
CA TRP A 28 2.13 6.06 -0.45
C TRP A 28 0.71 5.52 -0.58
N THR A 29 0.15 5.57 -1.78
CA THR A 29 -1.20 5.06 -2.10
C THR A 29 -1.30 4.80 -3.61
N HIS A 30 -2.43 4.33 -4.12
CA HIS A 30 -2.62 4.12 -5.56
C HIS A 30 -2.58 5.45 -6.33
N GLU A 31 -2.12 5.42 -7.59
CA GLU A 31 -1.89 6.60 -8.44
C GLU A 31 -3.08 7.57 -8.48
N ASN A 32 -4.29 7.03 -8.65
CA ASN A 32 -5.54 7.80 -8.76
C ASN A 32 -6.46 7.59 -7.56
N ALA A 33 -5.90 7.42 -6.36
CA ALA A 33 -6.70 7.23 -5.16
C ALA A 33 -7.58 8.47 -4.91
N THR A 34 -8.89 8.31 -5.08
CA THR A 34 -9.89 9.37 -4.88
C THR A 34 -10.65 9.15 -3.58
N VAL A 35 -11.11 10.25 -2.96
CA VAL A 35 -12.04 10.18 -1.83
C VAL A 35 -13.34 9.58 -2.34
N THR A 36 -13.75 8.48 -1.71
CA THR A 36 -14.99 7.77 -2.03
C THR A 36 -15.98 7.91 -0.88
N TYR A 37 -17.23 7.53 -1.11
CA TYR A 37 -18.29 7.60 -0.11
C TYR A 37 -18.93 6.22 0.03
N ALA A 38 -19.55 5.95 1.17
CA ALA A 38 -20.27 4.70 1.35
C ALA A 38 -21.42 4.60 0.33
N LYS A 39 -21.69 3.40 -0.19
CA LYS A 39 -22.72 3.18 -1.23
C LYS A 39 -24.11 3.68 -0.82
N ASN A 40 -24.41 3.70 0.48
CA ASN A 40 -25.67 4.18 1.05
C ASN A 40 -25.65 5.67 1.44
N ASP A 41 -24.50 6.34 1.37
CA ASP A 41 -24.37 7.76 1.66
C ASP A 41 -24.72 8.59 0.42
N ARG A 42 -26.02 8.82 0.24
CA ARG A 42 -26.57 9.56 -0.91
C ARG A 42 -26.11 11.01 -0.95
N TRP A 43 -25.85 11.60 0.22
CA TRP A 43 -25.51 13.01 0.36
C TRP A 43 -24.00 13.26 0.41
N LYS A 44 -23.18 12.20 0.36
CA LYS A 44 -21.72 12.28 0.41
C LYS A 44 -21.22 13.06 1.64
N GLU A 45 -21.91 12.90 2.76
CA GLU A 45 -21.59 13.60 4.01
C GLU A 45 -20.40 12.97 4.74
N ARG A 46 -20.15 11.68 4.50
CA ARG A 46 -19.14 10.88 5.21
C ARG A 46 -18.07 10.40 4.23
N PRO A 47 -17.08 11.26 3.91
CA PRO A 47 -15.98 10.87 3.05
C PRO A 47 -15.19 9.72 3.66
N GLN A 48 -14.90 8.69 2.85
CA GLN A 48 -13.99 7.62 3.21
C GLN A 48 -12.56 8.07 2.97
N LYS A 49 -11.74 7.99 4.03
CA LYS A 49 -10.34 8.38 3.96
C LYS A 49 -9.59 7.48 2.98
N ILE A 50 -8.82 8.10 2.09
CA ILE A 50 -7.89 7.39 1.23
C ILE A 50 -6.90 6.62 2.10
N LYS A 51 -6.89 5.29 1.93
CA LYS A 51 -5.89 4.43 2.56
C LYS A 51 -4.52 4.82 2.04
N SER A 52 -3.58 5.00 2.95
CA SER A 52 -2.21 5.36 2.62
C SER A 52 -1.27 4.71 3.62
N VAL A 53 -0.02 4.53 3.21
CA VAL A 53 1.03 3.93 4.02
C VAL A 53 2.21 4.89 4.14
N THR A 54 3.02 4.67 5.16
CA THR A 54 4.20 5.50 5.41
C THR A 54 5.40 5.00 4.61
N PRO A 55 6.39 5.86 4.31
CA PRO A 55 7.64 5.43 3.68
C PRO A 55 8.36 4.35 4.49
N LYS A 56 8.29 4.43 5.82
CA LYS A 56 8.84 3.40 6.71
C LYS A 56 8.24 2.01 6.42
N SER A 57 6.92 1.95 6.21
CA SER A 57 6.23 0.70 5.87
C SER A 57 6.68 0.15 4.51
N ILE A 58 6.94 1.03 3.52
CA ILE A 58 7.48 0.62 2.22
C ILE A 58 8.86 -0.02 2.38
N VAL A 59 9.76 0.65 3.13
CA VAL A 59 11.11 0.15 3.38
C VAL A 59 11.08 -1.21 4.10
N GLU A 60 10.28 -1.34 5.16
CA GLU A 60 10.19 -2.59 5.93
C GLU A 60 9.60 -3.76 5.12
N LEU A 61 8.56 -3.51 4.31
CA LEU A 61 7.97 -4.54 3.44
C LEU A 61 8.90 -4.88 2.26
N SER A 62 9.64 -3.90 1.74
CA SER A 62 10.61 -4.13 0.67
C SER A 62 11.80 -4.95 1.17
N ASN A 63 12.32 -4.62 2.36
CA ASN A 63 13.44 -5.36 2.97
C ASN A 63 13.07 -6.81 3.31
N SER A 64 11.79 -7.07 3.58
CA SER A 64 11.27 -8.43 3.79
C SER A 64 10.90 -9.16 2.50
N GLY A 65 11.07 -8.53 1.33
CA GLY A 65 10.76 -9.12 0.02
C GLY A 65 9.26 -9.31 -0.25
N LEU A 66 8.40 -8.66 0.53
CA LEU A 66 6.93 -8.78 0.39
C LEU A 66 6.36 -7.79 -0.62
N ILE A 67 7.07 -6.70 -0.87
CA ILE A 67 6.85 -5.78 -1.99
C ILE A 67 8.17 -5.53 -2.72
N GLU A 68 8.10 -5.09 -3.97
CA GLU A 68 9.27 -4.81 -4.80
C GLU A 68 9.06 -3.55 -5.63
N ARG A 69 10.17 -2.88 -5.99
CA ARG A 69 10.15 -1.76 -6.94
C ARG A 69 9.75 -2.29 -8.32
N ARG A 70 8.85 -1.59 -9.00
CA ARG A 70 8.43 -1.90 -10.37
C ARG A 70 9.38 -1.35 -11.43
N ASN A 71 10.06 -0.26 -11.12
CA ASN A 71 11.05 0.35 -12.00
C ASN A 71 12.40 0.37 -11.26
N LEU A 72 13.47 0.01 -11.96
CA LEU A 72 14.83 -0.01 -11.41
C LEU A 72 15.68 1.16 -11.92
N ASP A 73 15.24 1.81 -13.01
CA ASP A 73 15.98 2.86 -13.71
C ASP A 73 15.66 4.28 -13.23
N THR A 74 14.69 4.42 -12.32
CA THR A 74 14.22 5.70 -11.79
C THR A 74 14.62 5.90 -10.32
N ASP A 75 14.62 7.15 -9.87
CA ASP A 75 14.89 7.52 -8.48
C ASP A 75 13.96 6.76 -7.52
N ALA A 76 14.53 6.06 -6.54
CA ALA A 76 13.80 5.21 -5.59
C ALA A 76 12.71 5.99 -4.82
N ALA A 77 12.89 7.30 -4.62
CA ALA A 77 11.91 8.15 -3.97
C ALA A 77 10.65 8.44 -4.82
N LYS A 78 10.73 8.19 -6.13
CA LYS A 78 9.65 8.38 -7.11
C LYS A 78 9.07 7.06 -7.60
N ASP A 79 9.64 5.94 -7.17
CA ASP A 79 9.32 4.66 -7.75
C ASP A 79 8.01 4.07 -7.27
N VAL A 80 7.48 3.18 -8.09
CA VAL A 80 6.26 2.45 -7.81
C VAL A 80 6.61 1.14 -7.14
N TYR A 81 5.88 0.77 -6.10
CA TYR A 81 6.06 -0.50 -5.39
C TYR A 81 4.86 -1.40 -5.56
N GLY A 82 5.09 -2.65 -5.91
CA GLY A 82 4.04 -3.65 -6.05
C GLY A 82 4.24 -4.86 -5.17
N ILE A 83 3.15 -5.54 -4.84
CA ILE A 83 3.21 -6.75 -4.02
C ILE A 83 3.90 -7.90 -4.78
N THR A 84 4.78 -8.63 -4.09
CA THR A 84 5.44 -9.82 -4.64
C THR A 84 4.56 -11.06 -4.46
N MET A 85 4.97 -12.19 -5.07
CA MET A 85 4.31 -13.47 -4.80
C MET A 85 4.46 -13.89 -3.33
N ALA A 86 5.61 -13.62 -2.71
CA ALA A 86 5.84 -13.89 -1.29
C ALA A 86 4.87 -13.08 -0.41
N GLY A 87 4.65 -11.79 -0.74
CA GLY A 87 3.65 -10.95 -0.08
C GLY A 87 2.23 -11.52 -0.17
N LYS A 88 1.80 -11.94 -1.37
CA LYS A 88 0.49 -12.56 -1.58
C LYS A 88 0.32 -13.84 -0.76
N MET A 89 1.34 -14.70 -0.77
CA MET A 89 1.33 -15.95 -0.01
C MET A 89 1.34 -15.72 1.50
N TRP A 90 2.06 -14.69 1.98
CA TRP A 90 2.05 -14.30 3.39
C TRP A 90 0.64 -13.88 3.82
N LEU A 91 -0.04 -13.02 3.07
CA LEU A 91 -1.42 -12.61 3.37
C LEU A 91 -2.40 -13.78 3.35
N LEU A 92 -2.19 -14.76 2.48
CA LEU A 92 -3.04 -15.95 2.40
C LEU A 92 -2.89 -16.84 3.64
N LYS A 93 -1.67 -16.97 4.19
CA LYS A 93 -1.37 -17.78 5.37
C LYS A 93 -1.74 -17.10 6.71
N ASN A 94 -1.78 -15.76 6.74
CA ASN A 94 -2.01 -14.97 7.97
C ASN A 94 -3.33 -14.18 7.90
N LYS A 95 -4.39 -14.81 7.39
CA LYS A 95 -5.71 -14.16 7.22
C LYS A 95 -6.36 -13.79 8.53
#